data_AF-A0A849UR55-F1
#
_entry.id   AF-A0A849UR55-F1
#
_cell.length_a   1.000
_cell.length_b   1.000
_cell.length_c   1.000
_cell.angle_alpha   90.00
_cell.angle_beta   90.00
_cell.angle_gamma   90.00
#
_symmetry.space_group_name_H-M   'P 1'
#
loop_
_entity.id
_entity.type
_entity.pdbx_description
1 polymer ?
#
loop_
_entity_poly.entity_id
_entity_poly.type
_entity_poly.pdbx_seq_one_letter_code
_entity_poly.pdbx_strand_id
1 'polypeptide(L)'
;MLACNSTYTSKKTGYFNIELPEKKYLLFDEPTMPYSFEYPAYAKIIKDSTYFDTNPENDYWRNIDFVGLNAKIFLSYKKVGGKALYKIKMHNGFYKDSVGINVYDKMINDAFKLTNKNEDVATSKKDSLFTTANNIGGLLFKLGGNAATQRQFFMTDTTKNFIRGALYFYASPNADSVKPVVDFLQKDIDHLIATFKWRK
;
A
#
# COMPACT_ATOMS: atom_id res chain seq x y z
N MET A 1 -27.82 52.69 7.36
CA MET A 1 -27.67 51.22 7.47
C MET A 1 -26.45 50.82 6.64
N LEU A 2 -25.36 50.38 7.28
CA LEU A 2 -24.13 49.93 6.63
C LEU A 2 -24.21 48.41 6.45
N ALA A 3 -24.25 47.94 5.20
CA ALA A 3 -24.16 46.51 4.88
C ALA A 3 -22.74 46.22 4.36
N CYS A 4 -21.88 45.64 5.20
CA CYS A 4 -20.59 45.10 4.78
C CYS A 4 -20.84 43.77 4.06
N ASN A 5 -20.80 43.79 2.73
CA ASN A 5 -20.78 42.58 1.90
C ASN A 5 -19.31 42.25 1.59
N SER A 6 -18.59 41.63 2.53
CA SER A 6 -17.22 41.21 2.27
C SER A 6 -17.24 40.01 1.33
N THR A 7 -16.66 40.15 0.15
CA THR A 7 -16.38 39.04 -0.76
C THR A 7 -15.50 38.02 -0.05
N TYR A 8 -16.05 36.83 0.18
CA TYR A 8 -15.33 35.69 0.75
C TYR A 8 -14.19 35.32 -0.22
N THR A 9 -12.99 35.81 0.07
CA THR A 9 -11.79 35.42 -0.68
C THR A 9 -11.41 34.04 -0.17
N SER A 10 -11.61 33.02 -1.00
CA SER A 10 -11.22 31.65 -0.72
C SER A 10 -9.77 31.63 -0.19
N LYS A 11 -9.59 31.22 1.07
CA LYS A 11 -8.25 31.04 1.65
C LYS A 11 -7.50 30.07 0.73
N LYS A 12 -6.42 30.53 0.10
CA LYS A 12 -5.47 29.64 -0.55
C LYS A 12 -5.06 28.62 0.49
N THR A 13 -5.36 27.34 0.24
CA THR A 13 -4.91 26.24 1.09
C THR A 13 -3.39 26.28 1.09
N GLY A 14 -2.82 26.74 2.20
CA GLY A 14 -1.38 26.71 2.42
C GLY A 14 -0.99 25.27 2.64
N TYR A 15 -0.65 24.55 1.57
CA TYR A 15 0.03 23.27 1.70
C TYR A 15 1.34 23.52 2.46
N PHE A 16 1.72 22.58 3.31
CA PHE A 16 3.06 22.59 3.92
C PHE A 16 4.11 22.70 2.79
N ASN A 17 5.13 23.55 2.99
CA ASN A 17 6.23 23.69 2.04
C ASN A 17 7.11 22.44 2.14
N ILE A 18 6.69 21.37 1.46
CA ILE A 18 7.39 20.08 1.45
C ILE A 18 8.33 20.10 0.25
N GLU A 19 9.64 20.11 0.51
CA GLU A 19 10.64 19.91 -0.54
C GLU A 19 10.55 18.45 -1.03
N LEU A 20 10.07 18.28 -2.26
CA LEU A 20 9.96 16.96 -2.88
C LEU A 20 11.29 16.62 -3.57
N PRO A 21 11.89 15.45 -3.25
CA PRO A 21 13.16 15.06 -3.86
C PRO A 21 13.02 14.76 -5.35
N GLU A 22 14.12 14.89 -6.09
CA GLU A 22 14.17 14.46 -7.49
C GLU A 22 13.96 12.93 -7.57
N LYS A 23 13.12 12.49 -8.52
CA LYS A 23 12.83 11.07 -8.71
C LYS A 23 13.98 10.38 -9.43
N LYS A 24 14.83 9.72 -8.66
CA LYS A 24 15.83 8.75 -9.13
C LYS A 24 15.45 7.39 -8.62
N TYR A 25 15.58 6.36 -9.45
CA TYR A 25 15.18 5.00 -9.09
C TYR A 25 16.40 4.08 -9.03
N LEU A 26 16.34 3.16 -8.07
CA LEU A 26 17.32 2.11 -7.84
C LEU A 26 16.64 0.76 -8.04
N LEU A 27 17.37 -0.21 -8.58
CA LEU A 27 16.88 -1.57 -8.73
C LEU A 27 17.03 -2.33 -7.41
N PHE A 28 15.93 -2.87 -6.90
CA PHE A 28 15.93 -3.88 -5.85
C PHE A 28 15.94 -5.28 -6.48
N ASP A 29 17.07 -5.98 -6.35
CA ASP A 29 17.25 -7.33 -6.91
C ASP A 29 18.04 -8.23 -5.94
N GLU A 30 17.45 -8.55 -4.78
CA GLU A 30 18.07 -9.49 -3.83
C GLU A 30 17.93 -10.93 -4.33
N PRO A 31 19.02 -11.74 -4.45
CA PRO A 31 18.97 -13.11 -4.98
C PRO A 31 18.01 -14.07 -4.25
N THR A 32 17.73 -13.81 -2.98
CA THR A 32 16.84 -14.62 -2.15
C THR A 32 15.37 -14.27 -2.32
N MET A 33 15.03 -13.16 -3.00
CA MET A 33 13.64 -12.72 -3.20
C MET A 33 13.01 -13.32 -4.48
N PRO A 34 11.70 -13.62 -4.45
CA PRO A 34 10.95 -14.10 -5.61
C PRO A 34 10.51 -12.97 -6.56
N TYR A 35 10.91 -11.73 -6.30
CA TYR A 35 10.57 -10.57 -7.11
C TYR A 35 11.70 -9.54 -7.12
N SER A 36 11.68 -8.68 -8.13
CA SER A 36 12.50 -7.47 -8.24
C SER A 36 11.67 -6.30 -8.74
N PHE A 37 12.07 -5.08 -8.39
CA PHE A 37 11.40 -3.85 -8.82
C PHE A 37 12.32 -2.65 -8.66
N GLU A 38 11.98 -1.54 -9.30
CA GLU A 38 12.65 -0.27 -9.05
C GLU A 38 11.93 0.53 -7.97
N TYR A 39 12.70 1.18 -7.11
CA TYR A 39 12.20 2.01 -6.02
C TYR A 39 12.97 3.33 -5.95
N PRO A 40 12.36 4.40 -5.42
CA PRO A 40 13.02 5.69 -5.37
C PRO A 40 14.25 5.69 -4.45
N ALA A 41 15.34 6.32 -4.89
CA ALA A 41 16.63 6.39 -4.20
C ALA A 41 16.57 7.08 -2.82
N TYR A 42 15.54 7.90 -2.60
CA TYR A 42 15.27 8.57 -1.33
C TYR A 42 14.44 7.70 -0.35
N ALA A 43 14.08 6.48 -0.74
CA ALA A 43 13.40 5.51 0.11
C ALA A 43 14.34 4.40 0.59
N LYS A 44 14.01 3.79 1.72
CA LYS A 44 14.76 2.69 2.31
C LYS A 44 13.92 1.42 2.33
N ILE A 45 14.46 0.32 1.83
CA ILE A 45 13.83 -1.00 1.94
C ILE A 45 14.20 -1.58 3.30
N ILE A 46 13.18 -1.94 4.08
CA ILE A 46 13.32 -2.48 5.43
C ILE A 46 12.63 -3.85 5.47
N LYS A 47 13.29 -4.86 6.03
CA LYS A 47 12.65 -6.14 6.36
C LYS A 47 11.83 -5.94 7.64
N ASP A 48 10.51 -6.02 7.53
CA ASP A 48 9.66 -5.94 8.72
C ASP A 48 9.77 -7.24 9.53
N SER A 49 9.85 -7.09 10.85
CA SER A 49 9.74 -8.20 11.81
C SER A 49 8.65 -7.94 12.86
N THR A 50 7.92 -6.82 12.80
CA THR A 50 7.26 -6.28 13.99
C THR A 50 5.79 -5.84 13.83
N TYR A 51 5.21 -5.74 12.63
CA TYR A 51 3.90 -5.07 12.52
C TYR A 51 2.64 -5.95 12.52
N PHE A 52 2.72 -7.26 12.26
CA PHE A 52 1.51 -8.11 12.22
C PHE A 52 1.51 -9.31 13.17
N ASP A 53 2.65 -9.78 13.65
CA ASP A 53 2.74 -10.76 14.74
C ASP A 53 4.22 -11.07 15.03
N THR A 54 4.50 -11.58 16.24
CA THR A 54 5.84 -11.98 16.75
C THR A 54 6.56 -13.06 15.93
N ASN A 55 5.93 -13.58 14.86
CA ASN A 55 6.51 -14.46 13.88
C ASN A 55 6.24 -13.88 12.48
N PRO A 56 7.25 -13.43 11.72
CA PRO A 56 7.01 -13.07 10.33
C PRO A 56 6.50 -14.30 9.58
N GLU A 57 5.22 -14.29 9.16
CA GLU A 57 4.59 -15.37 8.39
C GLU A 57 5.35 -15.69 7.09
N ASN A 58 6.20 -14.76 6.63
CA ASN A 58 7.00 -14.93 5.41
C ASN A 58 8.24 -14.02 5.40
N ASP A 59 9.42 -14.60 5.11
CA ASP A 59 10.69 -13.86 5.00
C ASP A 59 10.75 -12.85 3.83
N TYR A 60 9.75 -12.90 2.94
CA TYR A 60 9.67 -12.12 1.71
C TYR A 60 8.89 -10.81 1.84
N TRP A 61 8.46 -10.44 3.05
CA TRP A 61 7.82 -9.15 3.29
C TRP A 61 8.88 -8.05 3.33
N ARG A 62 8.56 -6.91 2.72
CA ARG A 62 9.44 -5.75 2.64
C ARG A 62 8.61 -4.49 2.83
N ASN A 63 9.15 -3.53 3.54
CA ASN A 63 8.56 -2.21 3.66
C ASN A 63 9.45 -1.22 2.93
N ILE A 64 8.85 -0.27 2.23
CA ILE A 64 9.55 0.85 1.62
C ILE A 64 9.24 2.08 2.48
N ASP A 65 10.25 2.55 3.19
CA ASP A 65 10.15 3.64 4.15
C ASP A 65 10.62 4.95 3.52
N PHE A 66 9.76 5.95 3.57
CA PHE A 66 9.98 7.30 3.06
C PHE A 66 10.11 8.26 4.24
N VAL A 67 11.25 8.20 4.93
CA VAL A 67 11.50 8.96 6.16
C VAL A 67 11.25 10.47 5.97
N GLY A 68 11.73 11.04 4.87
CA GLY A 68 11.54 12.47 4.57
C GLY A 68 10.08 12.87 4.27
N LEU A 69 9.20 11.91 3.99
CA LEU A 69 7.80 12.13 3.65
C LEU A 69 6.83 11.58 4.70
N ASN A 70 7.35 11.09 5.84
CA ASN A 70 6.59 10.43 6.90
C ASN A 70 5.61 9.37 6.37
N ALA A 71 6.04 8.60 5.37
CA ALA A 71 5.22 7.63 4.69
C ALA A 71 5.91 6.27 4.61
N LYS A 72 5.12 5.20 4.60
CA LYS A 72 5.63 3.84 4.43
C LYS A 72 4.70 3.03 3.55
N ILE A 73 5.28 2.31 2.60
CA ILE A 73 4.57 1.29 1.83
C ILE A 73 4.88 -0.07 2.45
N PHE A 74 3.86 -0.77 2.90
CA PHE A 74 3.98 -2.14 3.38
C PHE A 74 3.75 -3.10 2.22
N LEU A 75 4.74 -3.95 1.90
CA LEU A 75 4.62 -5.01 0.90
C LEU A 75 4.52 -6.38 1.59
N SER A 76 3.36 -7.00 1.41
CA SER A 76 3.04 -8.34 1.91
C SER A 76 3.04 -9.32 0.74
N TYR A 77 3.93 -10.31 0.78
CA TYR A 77 4.03 -11.39 -0.20
C TYR A 77 3.38 -12.67 0.33
N LYS A 78 2.59 -13.31 -0.52
CA LYS A 78 1.97 -14.61 -0.27
C LYS A 78 2.09 -15.50 -1.50
N LYS A 79 2.43 -16.77 -1.28
CA LYS A 79 2.45 -17.78 -2.35
C LYS A 79 1.06 -18.39 -2.51
N VAL A 80 0.51 -18.36 -3.71
CA VAL A 80 -0.73 -19.04 -4.08
C VAL A 80 -0.52 -20.55 -3.98
N GLY A 81 -1.46 -21.26 -3.35
CA GLY A 81 -1.33 -22.68 -2.97
C GLY A 81 -0.38 -22.94 -1.80
N GLY A 82 0.33 -21.91 -1.30
CA GLY A 82 1.18 -22.02 -0.13
C GLY A 82 0.38 -22.17 1.17
N LYS A 83 1.03 -22.71 2.20
CA LYS A 83 0.47 -22.73 3.56
C LYS A 83 0.47 -21.30 4.11
N ALA A 84 -0.67 -20.84 4.58
CA ALA A 84 -0.81 -19.63 5.37
C ALA A 84 -1.26 -19.99 6.77
N LEU A 85 -0.63 -19.39 7.76
CA LEU A 85 -1.14 -19.42 9.11
C LEU A 85 -2.33 -18.45 9.18
N TYR A 86 -3.37 -18.81 9.91
CA TYR A 86 -4.46 -17.91 10.21
C TYR A 86 -4.92 -18.14 11.63
N LYS A 87 -5.17 -17.04 12.33
CA LYS A 87 -5.62 -17.05 13.71
C LYS A 87 -7.13 -17.20 13.76
N ILE A 88 -7.61 -18.30 14.31
CA ILE A 88 -9.03 -18.52 14.56
C ILE A 88 -9.33 -18.01 15.97
N LYS A 89 -10.23 -17.03 16.08
CA LYS A 89 -10.76 -16.62 17.38
C LYS A 89 -11.67 -17.72 17.91
N MET A 90 -11.30 -18.31 19.03
CA MET A 90 -12.08 -19.33 19.72
C MET A 90 -13.16 -18.69 20.59
N HIS A 91 -14.16 -19.48 20.98
CA HIS A 91 -15.30 -19.02 21.78
C HIS A 91 -14.86 -18.36 23.11
N ASN A 92 -13.74 -18.81 23.67
CA ASN A 92 -13.16 -18.30 24.90
C ASN A 92 -12.36 -17.00 24.71
N GLY A 93 -12.38 -16.39 23.52
CA GLY A 93 -11.67 -15.15 23.20
C GLY A 93 -10.20 -15.33 22.85
N PHE A 94 -9.64 -16.53 22.99
CA PHE A 94 -8.25 -16.83 22.62
C PHE A 94 -8.12 -17.07 21.12
N TYR A 95 -6.94 -16.79 20.56
CA TYR A 95 -6.62 -17.08 19.16
C TYR A 95 -5.83 -18.38 19.07
N LYS A 96 -6.26 -19.27 18.18
CA LYS A 96 -5.53 -20.50 17.85
C LYS A 96 -4.94 -20.39 16.45
N ASP A 97 -3.66 -20.68 16.32
CA ASP A 97 -3.01 -20.78 15.02
C ASP A 97 -3.56 -21.99 14.26
N SER A 98 -4.04 -21.75 13.05
CA SER A 98 -4.52 -22.77 12.13
C SER A 98 -3.78 -22.64 10.81
N VAL A 99 -3.58 -23.77 10.12
CA VAL A 99 -2.91 -23.81 8.82
C VAL A 99 -3.96 -23.89 7.73
N GLY A 100 -3.85 -23.01 6.74
CA GLY A 100 -4.74 -22.92 5.59
C GLY A 100 -3.98 -22.89 4.30
N ILE A 101 -4.69 -23.12 3.21
CA ILE A 101 -4.13 -22.99 1.87
C ILE A 101 -4.50 -21.59 1.36
N ASN A 102 -3.51 -20.88 0.84
CA ASN A 102 -3.70 -19.64 0.11
C ASN A 102 -4.42 -19.93 -1.20
N VAL A 103 -5.73 -19.75 -1.22
CA VAL A 103 -6.55 -19.85 -2.44
C VAL A 103 -6.65 -18.47 -3.08
N TYR A 104 -6.37 -18.37 -4.38
CA TYR A 104 -6.36 -17.13 -5.14
C TYR A 104 -7.61 -16.26 -4.89
N ASP A 105 -8.81 -16.83 -5.08
CA ASP A 105 -10.07 -16.11 -4.91
C ASP A 105 -10.24 -15.58 -3.48
N LYS A 106 -9.78 -16.35 -2.49
CA LYS A 106 -9.81 -15.92 -1.09
C LYS A 106 -8.87 -14.75 -0.85
N MET A 107 -7.68 -14.77 -1.44
CA MET A 107 -6.69 -13.70 -1.30
C MET A 107 -7.17 -12.40 -1.94
N ILE A 108 -7.81 -12.49 -3.11
CA ILE A 108 -8.46 -11.34 -3.76
C ILE A 108 -9.56 -10.79 -2.85
N ASN A 109 -10.49 -11.65 -2.40
CA ASN A 109 -11.57 -11.25 -1.51
C ASN A 109 -11.07 -10.63 -0.20
N ASP A 110 -10.00 -11.17 0.39
CA ASP A 110 -9.39 -10.64 1.61
C ASP A 110 -8.75 -9.27 1.34
N ALA A 111 -8.09 -9.07 0.20
CA ALA A 111 -7.58 -7.77 -0.21
C ALA A 111 -8.72 -6.75 -0.33
N PHE A 112 -9.82 -7.08 -1.01
CA PHE A 112 -11.00 -6.22 -1.10
C PHE A 112 -11.62 -5.92 0.27
N LYS A 113 -11.79 -6.93 1.13
CA LYS A 113 -12.35 -6.74 2.48
C LYS A 113 -11.48 -5.84 3.33
N LEU A 114 -10.16 -5.97 3.27
CA LEU A 114 -9.23 -5.12 4.01
C LEU A 114 -9.21 -3.69 3.47
N THR A 115 -9.31 -3.51 2.15
CA THR A 115 -9.50 -2.18 1.55
C THR A 115 -10.80 -1.54 2.06
N ASN A 116 -11.92 -2.27 1.97
CA ASN A 116 -13.24 -1.77 2.36
C ASN A 116 -13.39 -1.51 3.86
N LYS A 117 -12.68 -2.25 4.73
CA LYS A 117 -12.67 -2.01 6.18
C LYS A 117 -12.01 -0.69 6.58
N ASN A 118 -11.15 -0.14 5.73
CA ASN A 118 -10.46 1.12 5.98
C ASN A 118 -11.24 2.34 5.45
N GLU A 119 -12.46 2.14 4.95
CA GLU A 119 -13.34 3.20 4.48
C GLU A 119 -14.59 3.28 5.36
N ASP A 120 -14.91 4.48 5.86
CA ASP A 120 -16.30 4.85 6.07
C ASP A 120 -16.94 4.97 4.68
N VAL A 121 -18.08 4.31 4.52
CA VAL A 121 -18.81 3.93 3.28
C VAL A 121 -19.07 5.07 2.26
N ALA A 122 -18.64 6.31 2.52
CA ALA A 122 -19.02 7.51 1.79
C ALA A 122 -17.93 8.14 0.90
N THR A 123 -16.70 7.58 0.80
CA THR A 123 -15.61 8.25 0.07
C THR A 123 -15.24 7.57 -1.25
N SER A 124 -14.86 8.39 -2.24
CA SER A 124 -14.67 8.02 -3.63
C SER A 124 -13.55 6.99 -3.85
N LYS A 125 -13.94 5.72 -3.86
CA LYS A 125 -13.10 4.60 -4.26
C LYS A 125 -12.98 4.55 -5.79
N LYS A 126 -11.77 4.72 -6.32
CA LYS A 126 -11.48 4.45 -7.73
C LYS A 126 -10.58 3.23 -7.84
N ASP A 127 -11.14 2.21 -8.47
CA ASP A 127 -10.48 0.93 -8.72
C ASP A 127 -9.97 0.93 -10.16
N SER A 128 -8.67 0.74 -10.34
CA SER A 128 -8.05 0.65 -11.66
C SER A 128 -7.40 -0.71 -11.82
N LEU A 129 -8.00 -1.57 -12.64
CA LEU A 129 -7.34 -2.78 -13.11
C LEU A 129 -6.15 -2.37 -13.98
N PHE A 130 -5.05 -3.09 -13.85
CA PHE A 130 -3.87 -2.88 -14.68
C PHE A 130 -3.20 -4.20 -15.01
N THR A 131 -2.50 -4.19 -16.14
CA THR A 131 -1.58 -5.24 -16.55
C THR A 131 -0.27 -4.57 -16.95
N THR A 132 0.85 -5.04 -16.41
CA THR A 132 2.17 -4.49 -16.71
C THR A 132 2.77 -5.16 -17.96
N ALA A 133 3.80 -4.55 -18.55
CA ALA A 133 4.53 -5.16 -19.66
C ALA A 133 5.17 -6.52 -19.31
N ASN A 134 5.35 -6.80 -18.01
CA ASN A 134 5.87 -8.08 -17.51
C ASN A 134 4.77 -9.14 -17.31
N ASN A 135 3.57 -8.94 -17.87
CA ASN A 135 2.38 -9.80 -17.73
C ASN A 135 1.90 -9.98 -16.27
N ILE A 136 2.01 -8.92 -15.48
CA ILE A 136 1.58 -8.94 -14.08
C ILE A 136 0.26 -8.20 -13.99
N GLY A 137 -0.78 -8.93 -13.60
CA GLY A 137 -2.12 -8.38 -13.40
C GLY A 137 -2.29 -7.87 -11.97
N GLY A 138 -3.09 -6.84 -11.81
CA GLY A 138 -3.35 -6.27 -10.49
C GLY A 138 -4.51 -5.28 -10.47
N LEU A 139 -4.76 -4.79 -9.27
CA LEU A 139 -5.75 -3.76 -9.01
C LEU A 139 -5.13 -2.71 -8.10
N LEU A 140 -5.25 -1.44 -8.51
CA LEU A 140 -4.88 -0.28 -7.71
C LEU A 140 -6.15 0.38 -7.18
N PHE A 141 -6.23 0.48 -5.86
CA PHE A 141 -7.26 1.18 -5.11
C PHE A 141 -6.78 2.58 -4.76
N LYS A 142 -7.49 3.59 -5.25
CA LYS A 142 -7.33 4.98 -4.83
C LYS A 142 -8.46 5.31 -3.87
N LEU A 143 -8.11 5.42 -2.58
CA LEU A 143 -9.04 5.76 -1.51
C LEU A 143 -8.95 7.28 -1.29
N GLY A 144 -10.11 7.94 -1.22
CA GLY A 144 -10.25 9.36 -0.96
C GLY A 144 -10.54 9.69 0.50
N GLY A 145 -10.49 10.97 0.85
CA GLY A 145 -10.85 11.48 2.18
C GLY A 145 -9.88 11.09 3.29
N ASN A 146 -10.37 11.06 4.54
CA ASN A 146 -9.52 10.93 5.73
C ASN A 146 -9.13 9.49 6.09
N ALA A 147 -9.13 8.58 5.10
CA ALA A 147 -8.72 7.20 5.30
C ALA A 147 -7.25 7.13 5.74
N ALA A 148 -6.95 6.20 6.67
CA ALA A 148 -5.60 5.97 7.18
C ALA A 148 -4.61 5.51 6.10
N THR A 149 -5.13 4.91 5.02
CA THR A 149 -4.38 4.54 3.82
C THR A 149 -5.04 5.17 2.61
N GLN A 150 -4.29 5.90 1.79
CA GLN A 150 -4.86 6.54 0.59
C GLN A 150 -4.65 5.73 -0.69
N ARG A 151 -3.64 4.85 -0.72
CA ARG A 151 -3.32 4.00 -1.87
C ARG A 151 -3.10 2.57 -1.41
N GLN A 152 -3.81 1.64 -2.01
CA GLN A 152 -3.57 0.21 -1.82
C GLN A 152 -3.54 -0.46 -3.18
N PHE A 153 -2.79 -1.53 -3.33
CA PHE A 153 -2.78 -2.31 -4.56
C PHE A 153 -2.47 -3.77 -4.26
N PHE A 154 -2.81 -4.63 -5.20
CA PHE A 154 -2.24 -5.98 -5.24
C PHE A 154 -1.81 -6.32 -6.67
N MET A 155 -0.83 -7.20 -6.77
CA MET A 155 -0.31 -7.74 -8.01
C MET A 155 -0.18 -9.24 -7.88
N THR A 156 -0.43 -9.95 -8.97
CA THR A 156 -0.46 -11.41 -8.99
C THR A 156 -0.15 -11.95 -10.38
N ASP A 157 0.45 -13.13 -10.43
CA ASP A 157 0.58 -13.93 -11.66
C ASP A 157 -0.52 -15.02 -11.76
N THR A 158 -1.56 -14.91 -10.93
CA THR A 158 -2.72 -15.81 -10.73
C THR A 158 -2.39 -17.25 -10.32
N THR A 159 -1.15 -17.69 -10.45
CA THR A 159 -0.76 -19.10 -10.36
C THR A 159 0.11 -19.41 -9.15
N LYS A 160 1.03 -18.52 -8.79
CA LYS A 160 2.06 -18.78 -7.78
C LYS A 160 2.27 -17.60 -6.84
N ASN A 161 2.25 -16.38 -7.34
CA ASN A 161 2.74 -15.22 -6.62
C ASN A 161 1.63 -14.19 -6.43
N PHE A 162 1.53 -13.68 -5.21
CA PHE A 162 0.62 -12.59 -4.86
C PHE A 162 1.35 -11.62 -3.95
N ILE A 163 1.35 -10.33 -4.31
CA ILE A 163 1.89 -9.26 -3.48
C ILE A 163 0.85 -8.19 -3.28
N ARG A 164 0.73 -7.70 -2.05
CA ARG A 164 -0.15 -6.59 -1.69
C ARG A 164 0.68 -5.44 -1.15
N GLY A 165 0.43 -4.24 -1.67
CA GLY A 165 1.02 -2.99 -1.20
C GLY A 165 -0.01 -2.08 -0.57
N ALA A 166 0.34 -1.40 0.52
CA ALA A 166 -0.50 -0.37 1.11
C ALA A 166 0.35 0.80 1.61
N LEU A 167 -0.01 2.02 1.21
CA LEU A 167 0.63 3.27 1.60
C LEU A 167 -0.02 3.83 2.86
N TYR A 168 0.79 3.99 3.91
CA TYR A 168 0.42 4.59 5.19
C TYR A 168 1.24 5.86 5.42
N PHE A 169 0.64 6.80 6.14
CA PHE A 169 1.32 8.00 6.64
C PHE A 169 1.38 7.95 8.17
N TYR A 170 2.52 8.36 8.74
CA TYR A 170 2.71 8.46 10.19
C TYR A 170 2.22 9.80 10.77
N ALA A 171 1.78 10.72 9.91
CA ALA A 171 1.25 12.01 10.32
C ALA A 171 -0.24 11.92 10.69
N SER A 172 -0.71 12.86 11.52
CA SER A 172 -2.12 13.01 11.89
C SER A 172 -3.01 13.01 10.64
N PRO A 173 -4.17 12.30 10.64
CA PRO A 173 -5.04 12.15 9.48
C PRO A 173 -5.67 13.50 9.11
N ASN A 174 -4.95 14.24 8.28
CA ASN A 174 -5.48 15.36 7.53
C ASN A 174 -5.18 15.12 6.05
N ALA A 175 -6.16 14.57 5.35
CA ALA A 175 -6.08 14.20 3.94
C ALA A 175 -5.62 15.36 3.04
N ASP A 176 -6.06 16.59 3.32
CA ASP A 176 -5.73 17.76 2.52
C ASP A 176 -4.25 18.15 2.66
N SER A 177 -3.65 17.87 3.82
CA SER A 177 -2.23 18.17 4.07
C SER A 177 -1.28 17.17 3.41
N VAL A 178 -1.69 15.90 3.33
CA VAL A 178 -0.85 14.83 2.76
C VAL A 178 -1.08 14.61 1.27
N LYS A 179 -2.16 15.15 0.69
CA LYS A 179 -2.49 15.02 -0.73
C LYS A 179 -1.32 15.28 -1.70
N PRO A 180 -0.53 16.36 -1.60
CA PRO A 180 0.61 16.57 -2.51
C PRO A 180 1.67 15.47 -2.40
N VAL A 181 1.90 14.96 -1.19
CA VAL A 181 2.81 13.83 -0.95
C VAL A 181 2.25 12.54 -1.51
N VAL A 182 0.95 12.30 -1.37
CA VAL A 182 0.27 11.11 -1.91
C VAL A 182 0.34 11.09 -3.43
N ASP A 183 0.08 12.22 -4.09
CA ASP A 183 0.16 12.34 -5.54
C ASP A 183 1.61 12.23 -6.03
N PHE A 184 2.58 12.69 -5.24
CA PHE A 184 3.99 12.48 -5.51
C PHE A 184 4.38 11.00 -5.42
N LEU A 185 4.02 10.33 -4.32
CA LEU A 185 4.29 8.91 -4.07
C LEU A 185 3.51 7.97 -5.00
N GLN A 186 2.34 8.40 -5.50
CA GLN A 186 1.59 7.68 -6.52
C GLN A 186 2.46 7.39 -7.74
N LYS A 187 3.25 8.37 -8.18
CA LYS A 187 4.15 8.19 -9.33
C LYS A 187 5.22 7.13 -9.05
N ASP A 188 5.72 7.05 -7.82
CA ASP A 188 6.70 6.02 -7.44
C ASP A 188 6.04 4.64 -7.34
N ILE A 189 4.79 4.57 -6.87
CA ILE A 189 3.99 3.33 -6.87
C ILE A 189 3.73 2.86 -8.30
N ASP A 190 3.34 3.77 -9.20
CA ASP A 190 3.12 3.44 -10.61
C ASP A 190 4.40 2.94 -11.29
N HIS A 191 5.54 3.58 -11.00
CA HIS A 191 6.86 3.14 -11.49
C HIS A 191 7.27 1.78 -10.93
N LEU A 192 7.08 1.57 -9.62
CA LEU A 192 7.32 0.28 -8.98
C LEU A 192 6.48 -0.81 -9.65
N ILE A 193 5.18 -0.59 -9.80
CA ILE A 193 4.26 -1.53 -10.46
C ILE A 193 4.74 -1.82 -11.89
N ALA A 194 5.07 -0.79 -12.67
CA ALA A 194 5.49 -0.93 -14.06
C ALA A 194 6.80 -1.73 -14.22
N THR A 195 7.75 -1.55 -13.29
CA THR A 195 9.06 -2.21 -13.31
C THR A 195 9.09 -3.56 -12.60
N PHE A 196 8.04 -3.90 -11.85
CA PHE A 196 7.96 -5.11 -11.05
C PHE A 196 8.06 -6.37 -11.92
N LYS A 197 8.88 -7.33 -11.48
CA LYS A 197 9.12 -8.63 -12.13
C LYS A 197 9.11 -9.75 -11.11
N TRP A 198 8.47 -10.87 -11.47
CA TRP A 198 8.64 -12.12 -10.73
C TRP A 198 9.94 -12.80 -11.16
N ARG A 199 10.68 -13.35 -10.20
CA ARG A 199 11.82 -14.23 -10.48
C ARG A 199 11.29 -15.64 -10.72
N LYS A 200 11.72 -16.25 -11.82
CA LYS A 200 11.31 -17.61 -12.24
C LYS A 200 12.09 -18.68 -11.50
#